data_AF-A0A3N5QEW0-F1
#
_entry.id   AF-A0A3N5QEW0-F1
#
_cell.length_a   1.000
_cell.length_b   1.000
_cell.length_c   1.000
_cell.angle_alpha   90.00
_cell.angle_beta   90.00
_cell.angle_gamma   90.00
#
_symmetry.space_group_name_H-M   'P 1'
#
loop_
_entity.id
_entity.type
_entity.pdbx_description
1 polymer ?
#
loop_
_entity_poly.entity_id
_entity_poly.type
_entity_poly.pdbx_seq_one_letter_code
_entity_poly.pdbx_strand_id
1 'polypeptide(L)'
;TTRPTWNGHNASAWRQDLLNVNGFDTRMKYGGEDRELGERLEHANIKGYGIRYRAICLHLDHARGYVNDADIARNDAIRAETQAHRLTRTTHGLAEQDLSNILTLRGR
;
A
#
# COMPACT_ATOMS: atom_id res chain seq x y z
N THR A 1 -19.62 6.74 -10.82
CA THR A 1 -18.50 7.61 -10.36
C THR A 1 -17.48 6.75 -9.63
N THR A 2 -16.18 6.98 -9.80
CA THR A 2 -15.13 6.16 -9.13
C THR A 2 -15.12 6.42 -7.62
N ARG A 3 -15.11 5.35 -6.80
CA ARG A 3 -15.04 5.42 -5.34
C ARG A 3 -13.69 6.01 -4.88
N PRO A 4 -13.64 6.90 -3.87
CA PRO A 4 -12.42 7.51 -3.36
C PRO A 4 -11.66 6.51 -2.46
N THR A 5 -11.15 5.49 -3.11
CA THR A 5 -10.34 4.45 -2.49
C THR A 5 -8.93 4.97 -2.23
N TRP A 6 -8.31 4.56 -1.13
CA TRP A 6 -6.90 4.87 -0.91
C TRP A 6 -6.06 4.00 -1.84
N ASN A 7 -5.27 4.67 -2.69
CA ASN A 7 -4.32 4.08 -3.63
C ASN A 7 -3.07 4.96 -3.60
N GLY A 8 -1.95 4.46 -4.11
CA GLY A 8 -0.65 5.11 -4.10
C GLY A 8 -0.56 6.23 -5.13
N HIS A 9 0.56 6.29 -5.86
CA HIS A 9 0.95 7.39 -6.76
C HIS A 9 1.27 8.71 -6.02
N ASN A 10 0.25 9.43 -5.56
CA ASN A 10 0.41 10.64 -4.75
C ASN A 10 -0.66 10.61 -3.65
N ALA A 11 -0.29 9.96 -2.55
CA ALA A 11 -1.17 9.76 -1.41
C ALA A 11 -0.40 9.94 -0.11
N SER A 12 -1.14 10.35 0.91
CA SER A 12 -0.65 10.52 2.26
C SER A 12 -1.64 9.91 3.25
N ALA A 13 -1.13 9.43 4.38
CA ALA A 13 -1.91 8.98 5.51
C ALA A 13 -1.21 9.41 6.80
N TRP A 14 -1.96 9.46 7.91
CA TRP A 14 -1.35 9.73 9.21
C TRP A 14 -0.38 8.60 9.56
N ARG A 15 0.76 8.97 10.16
CA ARG A 15 1.77 7.99 10.59
C ARG A 15 1.15 6.91 11.48
N GLN A 16 0.30 7.30 12.42
CA GLN A 16 -0.30 6.37 13.36
C GLN A 16 -1.21 5.35 12.65
N ASP A 17 -1.98 5.79 11.66
CA ASP A 17 -2.83 4.91 10.86
C ASP A 17 -2.01 3.87 10.09
N LEU A 18 -0.90 4.29 9.48
CA LEU A 18 0.02 3.38 8.80
C LEU A 18 0.68 2.38 9.77
N LEU A 19 1.04 2.81 10.97
CA LEU A 19 1.57 1.92 12.00
C LEU A 19 0.52 0.92 12.50
N ASN A 20 -0.74 1.35 12.65
CA ASN A 20 -1.84 0.50 13.11
C ASN A 20 -2.12 -0.63 12.12
N VAL A 21 -2.12 -0.35 10.81
CA VAL A 21 -2.32 -1.37 9.78
C VAL A 21 -1.05 -2.18 9.46
N ASN A 22 0.11 -1.81 10.03
CA ASN A 22 1.43 -2.42 9.80
C ASN A 22 2.10 -2.08 8.45
N GLY A 23 1.77 -0.94 7.84
CA GLY A 23 2.35 -0.51 6.56
C GLY A 23 2.05 -1.48 5.41
N PHE A 24 2.88 -1.49 4.36
CA PHE A 24 2.70 -2.38 3.21
C PHE A 24 2.96 -3.85 3.56
N ASP A 25 2.24 -4.76 2.90
CA ASP A 25 2.53 -6.19 2.99
C ASP A 25 3.77 -6.52 2.16
N THR A 26 4.86 -6.91 2.82
CA THR A 26 6.17 -7.13 2.22
C THR A 26 6.26 -8.38 1.33
N ARG A 27 5.23 -9.22 1.35
CA ARG A 27 5.11 -10.35 0.40
C ARG A 27 4.71 -9.86 -1.00
N MET A 28 4.03 -8.72 -1.09
CA MET A 28 3.54 -8.19 -2.35
C MET A 28 4.67 -7.60 -3.20
N LYS A 29 4.57 -7.80 -4.51
CA LYS A 29 5.47 -7.18 -5.51
C LYS A 29 4.69 -6.15 -6.32
N TYR A 30 5.18 -5.80 -7.51
CA TYR A 30 4.53 -4.78 -8.35
C TYR A 30 3.08 -5.17 -8.67
N GLY A 31 2.13 -4.32 -8.28
CA GLY A 31 0.72 -4.36 -8.70
C GLY A 31 -0.26 -4.56 -7.54
N GLY A 32 -1.03 -3.52 -7.19
CA GLY A 32 -2.15 -3.61 -6.25
C GLY A 32 -1.76 -3.59 -4.77
N GLU A 33 -0.48 -3.44 -4.45
CA GLU A 33 0.04 -3.33 -3.08
C GLU A 33 -0.50 -2.10 -2.32
N ASP A 34 -0.70 -1.01 -3.05
CA ASP A 34 -1.28 0.23 -2.55
C ASP A 34 -2.78 0.09 -2.29
N ARG A 35 -3.47 -0.64 -3.16
CA ARG A 35 -4.88 -0.93 -3.01
C ARG A 35 -5.14 -1.85 -1.81
N GLU A 36 -4.29 -2.86 -1.59
CA GLU A 36 -4.36 -3.75 -0.42
C GLU A 36 -4.17 -2.97 0.89
N LEU A 37 -3.17 -2.09 0.95
CA LEU A 37 -2.98 -1.19 2.09
C LEU A 37 -4.20 -0.31 2.32
N GLY A 38 -4.77 0.24 1.24
CA GLY A 38 -6.00 1.03 1.29
C GLY A 38 -7.21 0.25 1.80
N GLU A 39 -7.35 -1.02 1.42
CA GLU A 39 -8.41 -1.92 1.92
C GLU A 39 -8.29 -2.13 3.43
N ARG A 40 -7.07 -2.35 3.96
CA ARG A 40 -6.84 -2.46 5.42
C ARG A 40 -7.17 -1.17 6.17
N LEU A 41 -6.82 -0.01 5.61
CA LEU A 41 -7.20 1.30 6.17
C LEU A 41 -8.73 1.48 6.19
N GLU A 42 -9.41 1.15 5.09
CA GLU A 42 -10.88 1.20 5.00
C GLU A 42 -11.54 0.25 6.01
N HIS A 43 -11.02 -0.97 6.18
CA HIS A 43 -11.49 -1.93 7.20
C HIS A 43 -11.27 -1.42 8.63
N ALA A 44 -10.21 -0.65 8.86
CA ALA A 44 -9.94 0.05 10.12
C ALA A 44 -10.77 1.35 10.31
N ASN A 45 -11.80 1.55 9.48
CA ASN A 45 -12.68 2.72 9.47
C ASN A 45 -12.00 4.04 9.09
N ILE A 46 -10.82 3.99 8.47
CA ILE A 46 -10.11 5.17 7.98
C ILE A 46 -10.57 5.43 6.54
N LYS A 47 -11.27 6.54 6.34
CA LYS A 47 -11.86 6.88 5.04
C LYS A 47 -10.89 7.72 4.21
N GLY A 48 -10.63 7.29 2.98
CA GLY A 48 -9.87 8.05 2.00
C GLY A 48 -10.63 9.30 1.50
N TYR A 49 -9.87 10.36 1.23
CA TYR A 49 -10.35 11.57 0.56
C TYR A 49 -9.61 11.75 -0.76
N GLY A 50 -10.34 12.02 -1.85
CA GLY A 50 -9.76 12.27 -3.16
C GLY A 50 -9.81 13.76 -3.53
N ILE A 51 -8.67 14.34 -3.92
CA ILE A 51 -8.57 15.73 -4.38
C ILE A 51 -8.69 15.77 -5.91
N ARG A 52 -9.91 15.59 -6.42
CA ARG A 52 -10.15 15.62 -7.88
C ARG A 52 -10.04 17.04 -8.43
N TYR A 53 -9.42 17.16 -9.60
CA TYR A 53 -9.32 18.40 -10.40
C TYR A 53 -8.55 19.57 -9.77
N ARG A 54 -7.83 19.36 -8.66
CA ARG A 54 -7.04 20.42 -7.99
C ARG A 54 -5.57 20.06 -7.77
N ALA A 55 -5.27 18.79 -7.48
CA ALA A 55 -3.91 18.30 -7.27
C ALA A 55 -3.48 17.46 -8.48
N ILE A 56 -3.18 18.13 -9.60
CA ILE A 56 -2.81 17.47 -10.86
C ILE A 56 -1.41 16.87 -10.70
N CYS A 57 -1.28 15.57 -10.96
CA CYS A 57 0.00 14.87 -11.01
C CYS A 57 0.36 14.58 -12.48
N LEU A 58 1.65 14.65 -12.79
CA LEU A 58 2.18 14.30 -14.11
C LEU A 58 2.99 13.00 -13.97
N HIS A 59 2.74 12.05 -14.86
CA HIS A 59 3.55 10.85 -14.99
C HIS A 59 4.57 11.09 -16.11
N LEU A 60 5.85 10.91 -15.81
CA LEU A 60 6.89 10.93 -16.82
C LEU A 60 6.90 9.58 -17.54
N ASP A 61 6.85 9.59 -18.87
CA ASP A 61 6.78 8.36 -19.64
C ASP A 61 8.05 7.51 -19.49
N HIS A 62 7.85 6.21 -19.32
CA HIS A 62 8.92 5.23 -19.25
C HIS A 62 8.41 3.83 -19.65
N ALA A 63 9.34 2.97 -20.09
CA ALA A 63 9.02 1.58 -20.41
C ALA A 63 8.52 0.81 -19.16
N ARG A 64 7.56 -0.09 -19.37
CA ARG A 64 6.87 -0.83 -18.29
C ARG A 64 7.38 -2.28 -18.20
N GLY A 65 8.66 -2.46 -17.87
CA GLY A 65 9.34 -3.77 -17.86
C GLY A 65 9.19 -4.60 -16.58
N TYR A 66 8.32 -4.20 -15.65
CA TYR A 66 8.27 -4.73 -14.27
C TYR A 66 7.02 -5.58 -13.97
N VAL A 67 6.20 -5.89 -14.99
CA VAL A 67 4.98 -6.67 -14.83
C VAL A 67 5.29 -8.16 -14.93
N ASN A 68 4.84 -8.94 -13.94
CA ASN A 68 5.01 -10.39 -13.87
C ASN A 68 3.70 -11.05 -13.41
N ASP A 69 3.17 -11.98 -14.21
CA ASP A 69 1.89 -12.64 -13.95
C ASP A 69 1.88 -13.44 -12.64
N ALA A 70 3.00 -14.04 -12.24
CA ALA A 70 3.11 -14.78 -10.98
C ALA A 70 3.05 -13.84 -9.77
N ASP A 71 3.60 -12.63 -9.90
CA ASP A 71 3.53 -11.60 -8.87
C ASP A 71 2.11 -11.01 -8.79
N ILE A 72 1.45 -10.77 -9.94
CA ILE A 72 0.04 -10.36 -9.97
C ILE A 72 -0.84 -11.39 -9.28
N ALA A 73 -0.71 -12.68 -9.62
CA ALA A 73 -1.52 -13.74 -9.03
C ALA A 73 -1.30 -13.85 -7.51
N ARG A 74 -0.06 -13.70 -7.04
CA ARG A 74 0.26 -13.65 -5.59
C ARG A 74 -0.41 -12.46 -4.92
N ASN A 75 -0.28 -11.27 -5.51
CA ASN A 75 -0.83 -10.04 -4.97
C ASN A 75 -2.37 -10.09 -4.91
N ASP A 76 -3.02 -10.62 -5.95
CA ASP A 76 -4.47 -10.80 -5.99
C ASP A 76 -4.96 -11.80 -4.93
N ALA A 77 -4.21 -12.88 -4.69
CA ALA A 77 -4.53 -13.83 -3.61
C ALA A 77 -4.47 -13.17 -2.23
N ILE A 78 -3.43 -12.37 -1.96
CA ILE A 78 -3.28 -11.61 -0.70
C ILE A 78 -4.45 -10.62 -0.54
N ARG A 79 -4.80 -9.89 -1.60
CA ARG A 79 -5.94 -8.95 -1.57
C ARG A 79 -7.27 -9.66 -1.34
N ALA A 80 -7.48 -10.82 -1.97
CA ALA A 80 -8.67 -11.62 -1.77
C ALA A 80 -8.80 -12.07 -0.30
N GLU A 81 -7.70 -12.49 0.33
CA GLU A 81 -7.65 -12.81 1.76
C GLU A 81 -8.01 -11.59 2.63
N THR A 82 -7.36 -10.44 2.37
CA THR A 82 -7.63 -9.18 3.08
C THR A 82 -9.11 -8.80 3.00
N GLN A 83 -9.74 -8.93 1.84
CA GLN A 83 -11.16 -8.61 1.65
C GLN A 83 -12.08 -9.64 2.29
N ALA A 84 -11.82 -10.94 2.10
CA ALA A 84 -12.66 -12.02 2.62
C ALA A 84 -12.72 -12.01 4.15
N HIS A 85 -11.59 -11.71 4.81
CA HIS A 85 -11.48 -11.69 6.26
C HIS A 85 -11.57 -10.28 6.86
N ARG A 86 -11.78 -9.26 6.02
CA ARG A 86 -11.81 -7.85 6.43
C ARG A 86 -10.60 -7.47 7.28
N LEU A 87 -9.41 -7.94 6.88
CA LEU A 87 -8.18 -7.73 7.65
C LEU A 87 -7.94 -6.22 7.78
N THR A 88 -7.60 -5.79 8.99
CA THR A 88 -7.21 -4.40 9.29
C THR A 88 -5.70 -4.24 9.40
N ARG A 89 -4.96 -5.35 9.49
CA ARG A 89 -3.52 -5.38 9.73
C ARG A 89 -2.91 -6.62 9.07
N THR A 90 -1.76 -6.46 8.41
CA THR A 90 -0.96 -7.60 7.91
C THR A 90 0.02 -8.10 8.97
N THR A 91 0.31 -9.39 8.98
CA THR A 91 1.38 -10.03 9.77
C THR A 91 2.74 -10.02 9.06
N HIS A 92 2.84 -9.39 7.88
CA HIS A 92 4.05 -9.35 7.06
C HIS A 92 4.43 -7.92 6.69
N GLY A 93 4.33 -6.99 7.64
CA GLY A 93 4.49 -5.57 7.42
C GLY A 93 5.75 -4.99 8.07
N LEU A 94 5.63 -3.75 8.53
CA LEU A 94 6.71 -2.96 9.13
C LEU A 94 7.29 -3.60 10.40
N ALA A 95 6.44 -4.17 11.25
CA ALA A 95 6.87 -4.75 12.53
C ALA A 95 7.78 -5.97 12.37
N GLU A 96 7.74 -6.62 11.21
CA GLU A 96 8.53 -7.81 10.89
C GLU A 96 9.83 -7.49 10.16
N GLN A 97 10.09 -6.21 9.86
CA GLN A 97 11.33 -5.79 9.21
C GLN A 97 12.44 -5.57 10.22
N ASP A 98 13.62 -6.10 9.94
CA ASP A 98 14.83 -5.75 10.67
C ASP A 98 15.29 -4.33 10.29
N LEU A 99 15.03 -3.39 11.18
CA LEU A 99 15.39 -1.98 11.00
C LEU A 99 16.83 -1.67 11.43
N SER A 100 17.59 -2.64 11.93
CA SER A 100 18.98 -2.44 12.38
C SER A 100 19.88 -1.88 11.26
N ASN A 101 19.63 -2.28 10.01
CA ASN A 101 20.37 -1.82 8.83
C ASN A 101 20.03 -0.38 8.40
N ILE A 102 18.84 0.13 8.74
CA ILE A 102 18.40 1.49 8.36
C ILE A 102 18.97 2.56 9.30
N LEU A 103 19.14 2.24 10.59
CA LEU A 103 19.68 3.18 11.57
C LEU A 103 21.17 3.47 11.34
N THR A 104 21.90 2.55 10.73
CA THR A 104 23.33 2.70 10.38
C THR A 104 23.55 3.77 9.30
N LEU A 105 22.53 4.10 8.48
CA LEU A 105 22.61 5.12 7.43
C LEU A 105 22.33 6.55 7.92
N ARG A 106 21.84 6.72 9.17
CA ARG A 106 21.59 8.05 9.77
C ARG A 106 22.80 8.64 10.52
N GLY A 107 23.96 7.98 10.43
CA GLY A 107 25.24 8.43 10.99
C GLY A 107 26.15 9.17 9.99
N ARG A 108 25.60 9.79 8.94
CA ARG A 108 26.31 10.74 8.07
C ARG A 108 25.52 12.03 7.96
#